data_AF-L9X2I0-F1
#
_entry.id   AF-L9X2I0-F1
#
_cell.length_a   1.000
_cell.length_b   1.000
_cell.length_c   1.000
_cell.angle_alpha   90.00
_cell.angle_beta   90.00
_cell.angle_gamma   90.00
#
_symmetry.space_group_name_H-M   'P 1'
#
loop_
_entity.id
_entity.type
_entity.pdbx_description
1 polymer ?
#
loop_
_entity_poly.entity_id
_entity_poly.type
_entity_poly.pdbx_seq_one_letter_code
_entity_poly.pdbx_strand_id
1 'polypeptide(L)'
;MASESSRAETGTTARTAGRLVRAGAVALALSLAVNWAVTFGAIAAGVAPALDAMSYEPVTFLTTVGVVGATLTYGALARVARNPDRAFAAVAAVVLLLSLIPDFTVVPSQPGGSLLAGAVLGVMHVTTAAICVWALTDVGR
;
A
#
# COMPACT_ATOMS: atom_id res chain seq x y z
N MET A 1 -37.78 16.76 12.40
CA MET A 1 -37.56 16.18 11.05
C MET A 1 -36.29 16.68 10.36
N ALA A 2 -36.15 17.93 9.91
CA ALA A 2 -34.94 18.37 9.16
C ALA A 2 -33.63 18.30 9.98
N SER A 3 -33.64 18.68 11.27
CA SER A 3 -32.46 18.57 12.14
C SER A 3 -32.07 17.14 12.53
N GLU A 4 -33.00 16.18 12.48
CA GLU A 4 -32.72 14.78 12.79
C GLU A 4 -32.07 14.07 11.60
N SER A 5 -32.54 14.38 10.38
CA SER A 5 -31.94 13.89 9.13
C SER A 5 -30.49 14.37 8.96
N SER A 6 -30.21 15.65 9.21
CA SER A 6 -28.84 16.20 9.12
C SER A 6 -27.87 15.61 10.17
N ARG A 7 -28.34 15.33 11.39
CA ARG A 7 -27.51 14.65 12.42
C ARG A 7 -27.23 13.18 12.06
N ALA A 8 -28.21 12.47 11.51
CA ALA A 8 -28.06 11.07 11.11
C ALA A 8 -27.07 10.90 9.95
N GLU A 9 -27.10 11.80 8.96
CA GLU A 9 -26.12 11.83 7.86
C GLU A 9 -24.71 12.11 8.38
N THR A 10 -24.55 13.15 9.21
CA THR A 10 -23.25 13.54 9.79
C THR A 10 -22.63 12.39 10.60
N GLY A 11 -23.43 11.70 11.42
CA GLY A 11 -22.98 10.56 12.20
C GLY A 11 -22.63 9.32 11.38
N THR A 12 -23.19 9.17 10.18
CA THR A 12 -22.88 8.05 9.27
C THR A 12 -21.58 8.32 8.52
N THR A 13 -21.39 9.53 7.98
CA THR A 13 -20.14 9.92 7.32
C THR A 13 -18.93 9.83 8.25
N ALA A 14 -19.08 10.28 9.51
CA ALA A 14 -18.01 10.21 10.50
C ALA A 14 -17.62 8.75 10.83
N ARG A 15 -18.60 7.84 10.95
CA ARG A 15 -18.34 6.41 11.19
C ARG A 15 -17.64 5.74 10.01
N THR A 16 -18.06 6.03 8.78
CA THR A 16 -17.42 5.50 7.56
C THR A 16 -15.97 6.01 7.44
N ALA A 17 -15.73 7.29 7.71
CA ALA A 17 -14.38 7.84 7.73
C ALA A 17 -13.49 7.19 8.80
N GLY A 18 -14.01 6.98 10.02
CA GLY A 18 -13.28 6.31 11.09
C GLY A 18 -12.89 4.86 10.75
N ARG A 19 -13.78 4.11 10.06
CA ARG A 19 -13.47 2.75 9.58
C ARG A 19 -12.37 2.75 8.53
N LEU A 20 -12.42 3.68 7.58
CA LEU A 20 -11.41 3.82 6.55
C LEU A 20 -10.03 4.16 7.13
N VAL A 21 -9.97 5.10 8.07
CA VAL A 21 -8.72 5.45 8.77
C VAL A 21 -8.14 4.24 9.51
N ARG A 22 -8.99 3.49 10.23
CA ARG A 22 -8.57 2.27 10.91
C ARG A 22 -8.03 1.22 9.94
N ALA A 23 -8.73 0.99 8.82
CA ALA A 23 -8.29 0.04 7.79
C ALA A 23 -6.95 0.45 7.17
N GLY A 24 -6.77 1.73 6.84
CA GLY A 24 -5.50 2.27 6.35
C GLY A 24 -4.37 2.15 7.37
N ALA A 25 -4.64 2.39 8.65
CA ALA A 25 -3.65 2.22 9.73
C ALA A 25 -3.21 0.75 9.89
N VAL A 26 -4.16 -0.18 9.83
CA VAL A 26 -3.87 -1.62 9.84
C VAL A 26 -3.04 -2.02 8.61
N ALA A 27 -3.42 -1.53 7.43
CA ALA A 27 -2.67 -1.78 6.19
C ALA A 27 -1.22 -1.27 6.31
N LEU A 28 -1.02 -0.07 6.86
CA LEU A 28 0.29 0.53 7.03
C LEU A 28 1.15 -0.28 8.00
N ALA A 29 0.61 -0.60 9.18
CA ALA A 29 1.33 -1.36 10.20
C ALA A 29 1.79 -2.73 9.68
N LEU A 30 0.88 -3.46 9.00
CA LEU A 30 1.21 -4.77 8.45
C LEU A 30 2.20 -4.68 7.28
N SER A 31 2.04 -3.70 6.38
CA SER A 31 2.95 -3.53 5.24
C SER A 31 4.36 -3.17 5.71
N LEU A 32 4.49 -2.27 6.69
CA LEU A 32 5.79 -1.92 7.28
C LEU A 32 6.42 -3.13 7.96
N ALA A 33 5.67 -3.87 8.76
CA ALA A 33 6.18 -5.06 9.44
C ALA A 33 6.72 -6.11 8.44
N VAL A 34 5.95 -6.40 7.38
CA VAL A 34 6.37 -7.34 6.33
C VAL A 34 7.58 -6.81 5.57
N ASN A 35 7.56 -5.55 5.12
CA ASN A 35 8.65 -4.99 4.32
C ASN A 35 9.94 -4.83 5.13
N TRP A 36 9.85 -4.54 6.44
CA TRP A 36 11.01 -4.57 7.34
C TRP A 36 11.57 -5.98 7.53
N ALA A 37 10.72 -7.01 7.60
CA ALA A 37 11.19 -8.38 7.65
C ALA A 37 11.90 -8.79 6.35
N VAL A 38 11.36 -8.40 5.18
CA VAL A 38 12.01 -8.62 3.89
C VAL A 38 13.35 -7.85 3.81
N THR A 39 13.37 -6.59 4.25
CA THR A 39 14.59 -5.76 4.28
C THR A 39 15.66 -6.40 5.17
N PHE A 40 15.28 -6.83 6.38
CA PHE A 40 16.16 -7.55 7.28
C PHE A 40 16.73 -8.82 6.63
N GLY A 41 15.86 -9.63 6.01
CA GLY A 41 16.27 -10.85 5.32
C GLY A 41 17.24 -10.59 4.16
N ALA A 42 17.00 -9.55 3.37
CA ALA A 42 17.88 -9.15 2.28
C ALA A 42 19.27 -8.72 2.77
N ILE A 43 19.30 -7.86 3.81
CA ILE A 43 20.56 -7.41 4.44
C ILE A 43 21.32 -8.60 5.02
N ALA A 44 20.65 -9.47 5.78
CA ALA A 44 21.26 -10.65 6.39
C ALA A 44 21.80 -11.64 5.35
N ALA A 45 21.14 -11.77 4.20
CA ALA A 45 21.57 -12.60 3.09
C ALA A 45 22.65 -11.95 2.20
N GLY A 46 23.05 -10.70 2.48
CA GLY A 46 24.01 -9.97 1.65
C GLY A 46 23.47 -9.62 0.26
N VAL A 47 22.14 -9.55 0.11
CA VAL A 47 21.50 -9.13 -1.14
C VAL A 47 21.59 -7.61 -1.22
N ALA A 48 22.28 -7.11 -2.24
CA ALA A 48 22.33 -5.69 -2.59
C ALA A 48 22.70 -4.73 -1.44
N PRO A 49 23.81 -4.96 -0.71
CA PRO A 49 24.16 -4.18 0.49
C PRO A 49 24.48 -2.70 0.20
N ALA A 50 24.74 -2.35 -1.06
CA ALA A 50 24.99 -0.98 -1.50
C ALA A 50 23.79 -0.34 -2.23
N LEU A 51 22.64 -1.02 -2.29
CA LEU A 51 21.44 -0.50 -2.93
C LEU A 51 20.63 0.33 -1.93
N ASP A 52 20.66 1.65 -2.08
CA ASP A 52 19.96 2.57 -1.17
C ASP A 52 18.47 2.25 -1.02
N ALA A 53 17.80 1.85 -2.11
CA ALA A 53 16.38 1.49 -2.11
C ALA A 53 16.05 0.30 -1.19
N MET A 54 17.04 -0.53 -0.84
CA MET A 54 16.91 -1.69 0.04
C MET A 54 17.39 -1.39 1.46
N SER A 55 17.09 -0.18 1.97
CA SER A 55 17.36 0.23 3.34
C SER A 55 16.07 0.65 4.06
N TYR A 56 16.10 0.63 5.40
CA TYR A 56 14.90 0.86 6.20
C TYR A 56 14.23 2.22 5.96
N GLU A 57 15.01 3.28 5.76
CA GLU A 57 14.48 4.64 5.59
C GLU A 57 13.64 4.79 4.30
N PRO A 58 14.19 4.50 3.09
CA PRO A 58 13.41 4.51 1.85
C PRO A 58 12.24 3.53 1.89
N VAL A 59 12.44 2.30 2.39
CA VAL A 59 11.37 1.29 2.48
C VAL A 59 10.21 1.81 3.33
N THR A 60 10.48 2.41 4.50
CA THR A 60 9.44 3.00 5.34
C THR A 60 8.74 4.16 4.64
N PHE A 61 9.49 5.07 4.03
CA PHE A 61 8.92 6.24 3.36
C PHE A 61 8.02 5.85 2.19
N LEU A 62 8.52 5.05 1.25
CA LEU A 62 7.80 4.60 0.05
C LEU A 62 6.58 3.74 0.41
N THR A 63 6.71 2.83 1.38
CA THR A 63 5.56 2.03 1.87
C THR A 63 4.48 2.95 2.44
N THR A 64 4.87 3.95 3.23
CA THR A 64 3.92 4.90 3.82
C THR A 64 3.18 5.70 2.75
N VAL A 65 3.90 6.25 1.78
CA VAL A 65 3.31 6.99 0.65
C VAL A 65 2.37 6.10 -0.15
N GLY A 66 2.77 4.86 -0.44
CA GLY A 66 1.96 3.88 -1.17
C GLY A 66 0.65 3.56 -0.44
N VAL A 67 0.71 3.27 0.86
CA VAL A 67 -0.48 2.94 1.67
C VAL A 67 -1.40 4.14 1.85
N VAL A 68 -0.86 5.36 2.04
CA VAL A 68 -1.65 6.59 2.11
C VAL A 68 -2.36 6.82 0.78
N GLY A 69 -1.64 6.72 -0.35
CA GLY A 69 -2.21 6.83 -1.69
C GLY A 69 -3.32 5.80 -1.95
N ALA A 70 -3.11 4.55 -1.55
CA ALA A 70 -4.10 3.48 -1.64
C ALA A 70 -5.36 3.78 -0.81
N THR A 71 -5.19 4.23 0.44
CA THR A 71 -6.29 4.59 1.35
C THR A 71 -7.13 5.73 0.79
N LEU A 72 -6.48 6.78 0.27
CA LEU A 72 -7.16 7.92 -0.36
C LEU A 72 -7.91 7.49 -1.63
N THR A 73 -7.27 6.68 -2.47
CA THR A 73 -7.86 6.14 -3.71
C THR A 73 -9.11 5.32 -3.41
N TYR A 74 -9.02 4.40 -2.44
CA TYR A 74 -10.19 3.61 -2.02
C TYR A 74 -11.30 4.50 -1.46
N GLY A 75 -10.96 5.48 -0.62
CA GLY A 75 -11.92 6.46 -0.12
C GLY A 75 -12.61 7.27 -1.22
N ALA A 76 -11.91 7.60 -2.30
CA ALA A 76 -12.50 8.26 -3.47
C ALA A 76 -13.45 7.31 -4.22
N LEU A 77 -13.00 6.08 -4.51
CA LEU A 77 -13.80 5.06 -5.18
C LEU A 77 -15.07 4.71 -4.39
N ALA A 78 -14.98 4.60 -3.07
CA ALA A 78 -16.11 4.35 -2.18
C ALA A 78 -17.22 5.41 -2.29
N ARG A 79 -16.91 6.62 -2.77
CA ARG A 79 -17.90 7.70 -2.95
C ARG A 79 -18.53 7.72 -4.34
N VAL A 80 -17.86 7.20 -5.36
CA VAL A 80 -18.27 7.40 -6.77
C VAL A 80 -18.51 6.11 -7.55
N ALA A 81 -17.91 4.99 -7.13
CA ALA A 81 -17.98 3.73 -7.86
C ALA A 81 -19.18 2.89 -7.41
N ARG A 82 -19.84 2.23 -8.38
CA ARG A 82 -20.92 1.27 -8.09
C ARG A 82 -20.43 0.02 -7.36
N ASN A 83 -19.18 -0.38 -7.59
CA ASN A 83 -18.52 -1.50 -6.92
C ASN A 83 -17.08 -1.09 -6.56
N PRO A 84 -16.89 -0.42 -5.40
CA PRO A 84 -15.60 0.17 -5.03
C PRO A 84 -14.52 -0.89 -4.82
N ASP A 85 -14.84 -2.05 -4.23
CA ASP A 85 -13.90 -3.14 -3.98
C ASP A 85 -13.27 -3.64 -5.29
N ARG A 86 -14.11 -3.95 -6.29
CA ARG A 86 -13.63 -4.42 -7.60
C ARG A 86 -12.85 -3.35 -8.35
N ALA A 87 -13.31 -2.10 -8.29
CA ALA A 87 -12.62 -0.98 -8.92
C ALA A 87 -11.24 -0.76 -8.28
N PHE A 88 -11.16 -0.81 -6.96
CA PHE A 88 -9.92 -0.64 -6.24
C PHE A 88 -8.94 -1.78 -6.50
N ALA A 89 -9.39 -3.03 -6.50
CA ALA A 89 -8.54 -4.17 -6.85
C ALA A 89 -7.95 -4.03 -8.27
N ALA A 90 -8.74 -3.54 -9.23
CA ALA A 90 -8.25 -3.28 -10.59
C ALA A 90 -7.22 -2.15 -10.63
N VAL A 91 -7.47 -1.04 -9.93
CA VAL A 91 -6.52 0.08 -9.83
C VAL A 91 -5.23 -0.37 -9.15
N ALA A 92 -5.33 -1.11 -8.03
CA ALA A 92 -4.20 -1.65 -7.31
C ALA A 92 -3.37 -2.61 -8.18
N ALA A 93 -4.02 -3.46 -8.98
CA ALA A 93 -3.33 -4.33 -9.94
C ALA A 93 -2.57 -3.52 -11.00
N VAL A 94 -3.19 -2.48 -11.56
CA VAL A 94 -2.51 -1.60 -12.54
C VAL A 94 -1.32 -0.88 -11.90
N VAL A 95 -1.50 -0.28 -10.72
CA VAL A 95 -0.43 0.42 -10.00
C VAL A 95 0.70 -0.54 -9.63
N LEU A 96 0.38 -1.77 -9.20
CA LEU A 96 1.37 -2.80 -8.93
C LEU A 96 2.19 -3.14 -10.19
N LEU A 97 1.53 -3.37 -11.32
CA LEU A 97 2.23 -3.67 -12.57
C LEU A 97 3.14 -2.50 -12.98
N LEU A 98 2.68 -1.27 -12.81
CA LEU A 98 3.48 -0.08 -13.08
C LEU A 98 4.66 0.07 -12.10
N SER A 99 4.47 -0.26 -10.82
CA SER A 99 5.52 -0.17 -9.80
C SER A 99 6.61 -1.23 -9.98
N LEU A 100 6.29 -2.36 -10.61
CA LEU A 100 7.27 -3.40 -10.95
C LEU A 100 8.17 -3.01 -12.12
N ILE A 101 7.80 -2.04 -12.96
CA ILE A 101 8.62 -1.63 -14.10
C ILE A 101 10.00 -1.13 -13.64
N PRO A 102 10.11 -0.17 -12.71
CA PRO A 102 11.40 0.25 -12.17
C PRO A 102 12.21 -0.89 -11.55
N ASP A 103 11.56 -1.84 -10.87
CA ASP A 103 12.24 -2.96 -10.21
C ASP A 103 13.04 -3.83 -11.19
N PHE A 104 12.57 -3.97 -12.43
CA PHE A 104 13.23 -4.78 -13.44
C PHE A 104 13.97 -3.98 -14.52
N THR A 105 13.71 -2.68 -14.64
CA THR A 105 14.32 -1.84 -15.69
C THR A 105 15.33 -0.82 -15.17
N VAL A 106 15.18 -0.37 -13.92
CA VAL A 106 16.01 0.68 -13.30
C VAL A 106 16.89 0.10 -12.20
N VAL A 107 16.33 -0.68 -11.28
CA VAL A 107 17.10 -1.23 -10.14
C VAL A 107 18.36 -1.99 -10.56
N PRO A 108 18.37 -2.83 -11.62
CA PRO A 108 19.57 -3.57 -12.00
C PRO A 108 20.75 -2.70 -12.45
N SER A 109 20.53 -1.44 -12.85
CA SER A 109 21.59 -0.52 -13.29
C SER A 109 22.07 0.41 -12.16
N GLN A 110 21.47 0.35 -10.99
CA GLN A 110 21.87 1.15 -9.83
C GLN A 110 23.08 0.55 -9.09
N PRO A 111 23.83 1.35 -8.32
CA PRO A 111 24.87 0.84 -7.42
C PRO A 111 24.30 -0.22 -6.47
N GLY A 112 24.96 -1.39 -6.39
CA GLY A 112 24.46 -2.54 -5.61
C GLY A 112 23.23 -3.24 -6.21
N GLY A 113 22.72 -2.76 -7.34
CA GLY A 113 21.56 -3.27 -8.04
C GLY A 113 21.80 -4.61 -8.73
N SER A 114 20.75 -5.43 -8.82
CA SER A 114 20.71 -6.66 -9.61
C SER A 114 19.27 -7.04 -9.91
N LEU A 115 19.05 -7.98 -10.82
CA LEU A 115 17.72 -8.55 -11.06
C LEU A 115 17.14 -9.21 -9.79
N LEU A 116 17.99 -9.84 -8.98
CA LEU A 116 17.59 -10.41 -7.70
C LEU A 116 17.13 -9.31 -6.73
N ALA A 117 17.89 -8.20 -6.64
CA ALA A 117 17.53 -7.07 -5.79
C ALA A 117 16.19 -6.44 -6.23
N GLY A 118 16.03 -6.26 -7.54
CA GLY A 118 14.76 -5.83 -8.16
C GLY A 118 13.61 -6.77 -7.82
N ALA A 119 13.80 -8.08 -7.94
CA ALA A 119 12.77 -9.06 -7.57
C ALA A 119 12.38 -8.97 -6.08
N VAL A 120 13.34 -8.76 -5.18
CA VAL A 120 13.07 -8.59 -3.74
C VAL A 120 12.26 -7.31 -3.48
N LEU A 121 12.59 -6.20 -4.13
CA LEU A 121 11.78 -4.97 -4.07
C LEU A 121 10.37 -5.20 -4.65
N GLY A 122 10.28 -5.92 -5.76
CA GLY A 122 9.02 -6.32 -6.36
C GLY A 122 8.13 -7.12 -5.40
N VAL A 123 8.72 -8.02 -4.60
CA VAL A 123 7.98 -8.74 -3.55
C VAL A 123 7.39 -7.77 -2.53
N MET A 124 8.11 -6.72 -2.12
CA MET A 124 7.58 -5.70 -1.21
C MET A 124 6.40 -4.94 -1.82
N HIS A 125 6.42 -4.67 -3.12
CA HIS A 125 5.27 -4.07 -3.82
C HIS A 125 4.06 -5.01 -3.80
N VAL A 126 4.26 -6.31 -4.11
CA VAL A 126 3.17 -7.30 -4.12
C VAL A 126 2.57 -7.46 -2.73
N THR A 127 3.39 -7.60 -1.68
CA THR A 127 2.90 -7.75 -0.30
C THR A 127 2.11 -6.52 0.14
N THR A 128 2.64 -5.32 -0.12
CA THR A 128 1.97 -4.05 0.22
C THR A 128 0.64 -3.91 -0.50
N ALA A 129 0.60 -4.20 -1.82
CA ALA A 129 -0.62 -4.13 -2.60
C ALA A 129 -1.67 -5.14 -2.10
N ALA A 130 -1.27 -6.38 -1.83
CA ALA A 130 -2.16 -7.41 -1.30
C ALA A 130 -2.74 -7.03 0.07
N ILE A 131 -1.90 -6.53 0.98
CA ILE A 131 -2.31 -6.05 2.31
C ILE A 131 -3.28 -4.87 2.16
N CYS A 132 -3.01 -3.91 1.28
CA CYS A 132 -3.89 -2.77 1.04
C CYS A 132 -5.25 -3.21 0.50
N VAL A 133 -5.30 -4.10 -0.48
CA VAL A 133 -6.55 -4.65 -1.02
C VAL A 133 -7.34 -5.31 0.10
N TRP A 134 -6.74 -6.29 0.79
CA TRP A 134 -7.41 -6.98 1.88
C TRP A 134 -7.91 -6.03 2.99
N ALA A 135 -7.04 -5.17 3.51
CA ALA A 135 -7.40 -4.31 4.63
C ALA A 135 -8.51 -3.31 4.25
N LEU A 136 -8.42 -2.69 3.07
CA LEU A 136 -9.37 -1.65 2.68
C LEU A 136 -10.72 -2.23 2.22
N THR A 137 -10.75 -3.43 1.62
CA THR A 137 -12.01 -4.06 1.19
C THR A 137 -12.68 -4.91 2.27
N ASP A 138 -11.92 -5.55 3.17
CA ASP A 138 -12.49 -6.44 4.19
C ASP A 138 -12.59 -5.80 5.58
N VAL A 139 -11.56 -5.08 6.05
CA VAL A 139 -11.55 -4.43 7.38
C VAL A 139 -12.30 -3.09 7.38
N GLY A 140 -12.44 -2.48 6.20
CA GLY A 140 -13.19 -1.24 5.97
C GLY A 140 -14.72 -1.41 6.00
N ARG A 141 -15.23 -2.65 6.04
CA ARG A 141 -16.66 -2.96 6.19
C ARG A 141 -17.16 -2.62 7.60
#